data_AF-A0A182KGK5-F1
#
_entry.id   AF-A0A182KGK5-F1
#
_cell.length_a   1.000
_cell.length_b   1.000
_cell.length_c   1.000
_cell.angle_alpha   90.00
_cell.angle_beta   90.00
_cell.angle_gamma   90.00
#
_symmetry.space_group_name_H-M   'P 1'
#
loop_
_entity.id
_entity.type
_entity.pdbx_description
1 polymer ?
#
loop_
_entity_poly.entity_id
_entity_poly.type
_entity_poly.pdbx_seq_one_letter_code
_entity_poly.pdbx_strand_id
1 'polypeptide(L)' 'MSDPVARPMKFPYTLSAKVAQFPIQHYVKNQWIWRYYFIAFGVSIPLFYKIHKLANSPANQAKWAESKRKEHEEHH' A
#
# COMPACT_ATOMS: atom_id res chain seq x y z
N MET A 1 -32.65 -16.48 23.99
CA MET A 1 -31.76 -15.84 24.98
C MET A 1 -30.36 -15.88 24.40
N SER A 2 -29.78 -14.74 24.03
CA SER A 2 -28.38 -14.70 23.59
C SER A 2 -27.50 -14.71 24.83
N ASP A 3 -26.73 -15.76 25.05
CA ASP A 3 -25.80 -15.84 26.16
C ASP A 3 -24.83 -14.65 26.17
N PRO A 4 -24.45 -14.14 27.35
CA PRO A 4 -23.51 -13.03 27.44
C PRO A 4 -22.17 -13.42 26.82
N VAL A 5 -21.60 -12.51 26.03
CA VAL A 5 -20.31 -12.71 25.35
C VAL A 5 -19.25 -13.11 26.39
N ALA A 6 -18.72 -14.32 26.26
CA ALA A 6 -17.71 -14.86 27.17
C ALA A 6 -16.48 -13.93 27.22
N ARG A 7 -15.92 -13.75 28.43
CA ARG A 7 -14.78 -12.85 28.64
C ARG A 7 -13.58 -13.32 27.80
N PRO A 8 -12.93 -12.43 27.02
CA PRO A 8 -11.76 -12.82 26.24
C PRO A 8 -10.63 -13.32 27.15
N MET A 9 -9.93 -14.37 26.73
CA MET A 9 -8.77 -14.90 27.45
C MET A 9 -7.65 -13.86 27.56
N LYS A 10 -6.96 -13.77 28.70
CA LYS A 10 -5.89 -12.77 28.92
C LYS A 10 -4.69 -12.93 27.97
N PHE A 11 -4.34 -14.18 27.64
CA PHE A 11 -3.23 -14.51 26.74
C PHE A 11 -3.69 -15.56 25.71
N PRO A 12 -4.23 -15.12 24.57
CA PRO A 12 -4.65 -16.04 23.52
C PRO A 12 -3.44 -16.71 22.85
N TYR A 13 -3.51 -18.03 22.69
CA TYR A 13 -2.46 -18.83 22.03
C TYR A 13 -2.62 -18.86 20.50
N THR A 14 -3.85 -18.68 20.01
CA THR A 14 -4.14 -18.64 18.57
C THR A 14 -4.00 -17.22 18.01
N LEU A 15 -3.46 -17.10 16.81
CA LEU A 15 -3.28 -15.81 16.13
C LEU A 15 -4.59 -15.04 15.97
N SER A 16 -5.68 -15.72 15.59
CA SER A 16 -7.00 -15.12 15.42
C SER A 16 -7.50 -14.44 16.70
N ALA A 17 -7.39 -15.12 17.84
CA ALA A 17 -7.77 -14.55 19.13
C ALA A 17 -6.86 -13.39 19.58
N LYS A 18 -5.56 -13.40 19.21
CA LYS A 18 -4.67 -12.24 19.43
C LYS A 18 -5.13 -11.02 18.63
N VAL A 19 -5.50 -11.21 17.36
CA VAL A 19 -5.98 -10.13 16.49
C VAL A 19 -7.33 -9.60 16.98
N ALA A 20 -8.26 -10.49 17.36
CA ALA A 20 -9.57 -10.08 17.87
C ALA A 20 -9.50 -9.26 19.17
N GLN A 21 -8.49 -9.52 20.00
CA GLN A 21 -8.25 -8.77 21.24
C GLN A 21 -7.37 -7.54 21.06
N PHE A 22 -6.70 -7.39 19.91
CA PHE A 22 -5.83 -6.24 19.68
C PHE A 22 -6.67 -4.96 19.51
N PRO A 23 -6.34 -3.85 20.18
CA PRO A 23 -7.15 -2.64 20.15
C PRO A 23 -6.89 -1.82 18.87
N ILE A 24 -7.22 -2.39 17.70
CA ILE A 24 -7.02 -1.77 16.37
C ILE A 24 -7.61 -0.36 16.33
N GLN A 25 -8.83 -0.19 16.84
CA GLN A 25 -9.52 1.11 16.84
C GLN A 25 -8.77 2.19 17.63
N HIS A 26 -8.09 1.83 18.72
CA HIS A 26 -7.31 2.77 19.51
C HIS A 26 -6.12 3.31 18.70
N TYR A 27 -5.38 2.41 18.05
CA TYR A 27 -4.24 2.81 17.23
C TYR A 27 -4.66 3.61 16.00
N VAL A 28 -5.72 3.20 15.32
CA VAL A 28 -6.20 3.93 14.13
C VAL A 28 -6.67 5.35 14.48
N LYS A 29 -7.35 5.54 15.62
CA LYS A 29 -7.85 6.87 16.04
C LYS A 29 -6.76 7.77 16.61
N ASN A 30 -5.80 7.20 17.35
CA ASN A 30 -4.80 7.99 18.07
C ASN A 30 -3.52 8.22 17.27
N GLN A 31 -3.26 7.44 16.22
CA GLN A 31 -2.11 7.68 15.36
C GLN A 31 -2.40 8.79 14.35
N TRP A 32 -1.64 9.88 14.47
CA TRP A 32 -1.62 10.99 13.52
C TRP A 32 -1.29 10.55 12.08
N ILE A 33 -0.49 9.48 11.93
CA ILE A 33 -0.10 8.90 10.64
C ILE A 33 -1.30 8.66 9.73
N TRP A 34 -2.39 8.05 10.22
CA TRP A 34 -3.53 7.74 9.35
C TRP A 34 -4.23 9.00 8.83
N ARG A 35 -4.21 10.10 9.56
CA ARG A 35 -4.73 11.39 9.07
C ARG A 35 -3.86 11.95 7.94
N TYR A 36 -2.55 11.98 8.13
CA TYR A 36 -1.65 12.63 7.18
C TYR A 36 -1.25 11.73 6.01
N TYR A 37 -1.26 10.41 6.18
CA TYR A 37 -0.85 9.46 5.14
C TYR A 37 -1.75 9.56 3.91
N PHE A 38 -3.08 9.53 4.09
CA PHE A 38 -4.00 9.65 2.97
C PHE A 38 -3.97 11.03 2.31
N ILE A 39 -3.77 12.09 3.10
CA ILE A 39 -3.61 13.45 2.59
C ILE A 39 -2.32 13.55 1.77
N ALA A 40 -1.19 13.11 2.31
CA ALA A 40 0.10 13.12 1.62
C ALA A 40 0.05 12.26 0.35
N PHE A 41 -0.57 11.08 0.42
CA PHE A 41 -0.79 10.23 -0.74
C PHE A 41 -1.59 10.98 -1.81
N GLY A 42 -2.74 11.56 -1.46
CA GLY A 42 -3.57 12.34 -2.37
C GLY A 42 -2.84 13.53 -3.00
N VAL A 43 -2.09 14.31 -2.21
CA VAL A 43 -1.30 15.45 -2.69
C VAL A 43 -0.15 15.02 -3.60
N SER A 44 0.39 13.82 -3.39
CA SER A 44 1.46 13.27 -4.22
C SER A 44 0.97 12.75 -5.58
N ILE A 45 -0.31 12.40 -5.73
CA ILE A 45 -0.90 11.90 -6.99
C ILE A 45 -0.59 12.82 -8.20
N PRO A 46 -0.84 14.14 -8.17
CA PRO A 46 -0.55 15.00 -9.31
C PRO A 46 0.95 15.07 -9.66
N LEU A 47 1.84 14.98 -8.66
CA LEU A 47 3.29 14.92 -8.88
C LEU A 47 3.65 13.64 -9.63
N PHE A 48 3.20 12.48 -9.13
CA PHE A 48 3.45 11.19 -9.77
C PHE A 48 2.79 11.09 -11.15
N TYR A 49 1.62 11.69 -11.36
CA TYR A 49 0.96 11.75 -12.66
C TYR A 49 1.80 12.51 -13.70
N LYS A 50 2.43 13.62 -13.31
CA LYS A 50 3.34 14.36 -14.20
C LYS A 50 4.57 13.53 -14.54
N ILE A 51 5.18 12.89 -13.55
CA ILE A 51 6.33 11.99 -13.77
C ILE A 51 5.93 10.85 -14.71
N HIS A 52 4.77 10.23 -14.48
CA HIS A 52 4.24 9.17 -15.33
C HIS A 52 4.03 9.62 -16.78
N LYS A 53 3.50 10.83 -17.01
CA LYS A 53 3.37 11.38 -18.37
C LYS A 53 4.71 11.64 -19.04
N LEU A 54 5.70 12.16 -18.31
CA LEU A 54 7.03 12.41 -18.85
C LEU A 54 7.75 11.10 -19.21
N ALA A 55 7.68 10.10 -18.33
CA ALA A 55 8.23 8.77 -18.57
C ALA A 55 7.61 8.12 -19.82
N ASN A 56 6.30 8.27 -19.99
CA ASN A 56 5.54 7.73 -21.14
C ASN A 56 5.44 8.69 -22.33
N SER A 57 6.32 9.68 -22.44
CA SER A 57 6.37 10.49 -23.65
C SER A 57 6.73 9.62 -24.86
N PRO A 58 6.19 9.90 -26.07
CA PRO A 58 6.38 9.04 -27.24
C PRO A 58 7.86 8.87 -27.61
N ALA A 59 8.68 9.91 -27.39
CA ALA A 59 10.12 9.86 -27.58
C ALA A 59 10.81 8.89 -26.60
N ASN A 60 10.38 8.86 -25.33
CA ASN A 60 10.95 7.95 -24.34
C ASN A 60 10.50 6.50 -24.57
N GLN A 61 9.25 6.30 -24.98
CA GLN A 61 8.75 4.98 -25.34
C GLN A 61 9.49 4.41 -26.57
N ALA A 62 9.74 5.22 -27.59
CA ALA A 62 10.54 4.81 -28.75
C ALA A 62 11.98 4.43 -28.36
N LYS A 63 12.65 5.26 -27.55
CA LYS A 63 14.00 4.96 -27.03
C LYS A 63 14.03 3.69 -26.20
N TRP A 64 13.01 3.48 -25.36
CA TRP A 64 12.91 2.26 -24.55
C TRP A 64 12.69 1.02 -25.41
N ALA A 65 11.83 1.10 -26.43
CA ALA A 65 11.61 0.02 -27.38
C ALA A 65 12.89 -0.32 -28.17
N GLU A 66 13.65 0.70 -28.61
CA GLU A 66 14.95 0.50 -29.27
C GLU A 66 15.99 -0.14 -28.34
N SER A 67 16.09 0.31 -27.09
CA SER A 67 16.97 -0.29 -26.08
C SER A 67 16.60 -1.76 -25.85
N LYS A 68 15.30 -2.06 -25.72
CA LYS A 68 14.81 -3.43 -25.52
C LYS A 68 15.05 -4.33 -26.72
N ARG A 69 14.96 -3.80 -27.94
CA ARG A 69 15.30 -4.53 -29.16
C ARG A 69 16.79 -4.87 -29.21
N LYS A 70 17.68 -3.91 -28.90
CA LYS A 70 19.12 -4.15 -28.82
C LYS A 70 19.48 -5.17 -27.75
N GLU A 71 18.91 -5.05 -26.55
CA GLU A 71 19.10 -6.05 -25.48
C GLU A 71 18.64 -7.44 -25.93
N HIS A 72 17.48 -7.55 -26.58
CA HIS A 72 16.99 -8.83 -27.08
C HIS A 72 17.89 -9.40 -28.18
N GLU A 73 18.37 -8.57 -29.11
CA GLU A 73 19.30 -8.95 -30.18
C GLU A 73 20.70 -9.34 -29.65
N GLU A 74 21.17 -8.76 -28.54
CA GLU A 74 22.43 -9.13 -27.88
C GLU A 74 22.32 -10.40 -27.02
N HIS A 75 21.10 -10.77 -26.62
CA HIS A 75 20.82 -11.96 -25.82
C HIS A 75 20.40 -13.20 -26.64
N HIS A 76 20.30 -13.09 -27.98
CA HIS A 76 20.15 -14.20 -28.94
C HIS A 76 21.45 -14.42 -29.72
#